data_AF-A0A229HF62-F1
#
_entry.id   AF-A0A229HF62-F1
#
_cell.length_a   1.000
_cell.length_b   1.000
_cell.length_c   1.000
_cell.angle_alpha   90.00
_cell.angle_beta   90.00
_cell.angle_gamma   90.00
#
_symmetry.space_group_name_H-M   'P 1'
#
loop_
_entity.id
_entity.type
_entity.pdbx_description
1 polymer ?
#
loop_
_entity_poly.entity_id
_entity_poly.type
_entity_poly.pdbx_seq_one_letter_code
_entity_poly.pdbx_strand_id
1 'polypeptide(L)'
;MVAAALTIGAVAACEPRDDTGLNAIGVAVTTDRVSTRALEKGGIDVRWMTCNADVKGKHTSGPSQDAKASVHCRGKTDDDRTIKVSGTVTYERKNVCVRGDLTAKVDGHQVFQANVIGDCNARKTKRPRPSGHTTHPWDRKTTAGSNK
;
A
#
# COMPACT_ATOMS: atom_id res chain seq x y z
N MET A 1 10.68 39.98 34.83
CA MET A 1 9.89 39.51 33.68
C MET A 1 10.76 39.59 32.44
N VAL A 2 11.17 38.48 31.83
CA VAL A 2 11.34 38.33 30.37
C VAL A 2 11.19 36.85 30.07
N ALA A 3 10.10 36.47 29.42
CA ALA A 3 9.88 35.13 28.89
C ALA A 3 10.49 35.07 27.48
N ALA A 4 11.50 34.24 27.29
CA ALA A 4 12.02 33.91 25.96
C ALA A 4 11.24 32.72 25.42
N ALA A 5 10.33 32.99 24.47
CA ALA A 5 9.56 31.95 23.79
C ALA A 5 10.48 31.22 22.78
N LEU A 6 10.69 29.93 22.99
CA LEU A 6 11.29 29.03 22.02
C LEU A 6 10.23 28.68 20.96
N THR A 7 10.37 29.18 19.74
CA THR A 7 9.56 28.77 18.59
C THR A 7 10.09 27.43 18.06
N ILE A 8 9.58 26.33 18.63
CA ILE A 8 9.89 24.99 18.16
C ILE A 8 8.99 24.67 16.96
N GLY A 9 9.62 24.45 15.80
CA GLY A 9 9.15 23.52 14.78
C GLY A 9 7.84 23.86 14.07
N ALA A 10 7.96 24.46 12.89
CA ALA A 10 7.06 24.08 11.81
C ALA A 10 7.36 22.63 11.44
N VAL A 11 6.81 21.69 12.20
CA VAL A 11 6.60 20.36 11.66
C VAL A 11 5.71 20.59 10.45
N ALA A 12 6.25 20.38 9.25
CA ALA A 12 5.43 20.08 8.10
C ALA A 12 4.72 18.78 8.48
N ALA A 13 3.61 18.94 9.21
CA ALA A 13 2.70 17.86 9.48
C ALA A 13 2.44 17.26 8.12
N CYS A 14 2.66 15.95 8.00
CA CYS A 14 2.09 15.17 6.94
C CYS A 14 0.56 15.33 7.07
N GLU A 15 0.02 16.45 6.61
CA GLU A 15 -1.40 16.73 6.57
C GLU A 15 -1.97 15.74 5.56
N PRO A 16 -2.71 14.72 6.00
CA PRO A 16 -3.46 13.90 5.08
C PRO A 16 -4.55 14.84 4.58
N ARG A 17 -4.36 15.43 3.40
CA ARG A 17 -5.43 16.16 2.76
C ARG A 17 -6.52 15.15 2.46
N ASP A 18 -7.69 15.40 3.03
CA ASP A 18 -8.88 14.59 2.88
C ASP A 18 -9.47 14.83 1.49
N ASP A 19 -8.81 14.31 0.44
CA ASP A 19 -9.25 14.46 -0.94
C ASP A 19 -10.17 13.29 -1.29
N THR A 20 -11.40 13.61 -1.70
CA THR A 20 -12.37 12.65 -2.23
C THR A 20 -12.00 12.30 -3.68
N GLY A 21 -10.79 11.80 -3.92
CA GLY A 21 -10.21 11.46 -5.23
C GLY A 21 -9.12 10.39 -5.13
N LEU A 22 -8.53 9.98 -6.25
CA LEU A 22 -7.40 9.03 -6.27
C LEU A 22 -6.23 9.62 -5.48
N ASN A 23 -5.90 9.02 -4.33
CA ASN A 23 -4.74 9.41 -3.54
C ASN A 23 -3.53 8.53 -3.92
N ALA A 24 -2.38 9.14 -4.20
CA ALA A 24 -1.17 8.40 -4.54
C ALA A 24 -0.82 7.36 -3.45
N ILE A 25 -0.93 7.75 -2.18
CA ILE A 25 -0.64 6.87 -1.04
C ILE A 25 -1.61 5.68 -1.01
N GLY A 26 -2.92 5.91 -1.11
CA GLY A 26 -3.89 4.81 -1.05
C GLY A 26 -3.80 3.90 -2.28
N VAL A 27 -3.57 4.46 -3.47
CA VAL A 27 -3.30 3.65 -4.68
C VAL A 27 -2.06 2.78 -4.49
N ALA A 28 -0.96 3.34 -3.98
CA ALA A 28 0.26 2.59 -3.74
C ALA A 28 0.04 1.45 -2.73
N VAL A 29 -0.56 1.75 -1.57
CA VAL A 29 -0.81 0.76 -0.50
C VAL A 29 -1.82 -0.30 -0.94
N THR A 30 -2.89 0.09 -1.63
CA THR A 30 -3.89 -0.87 -2.12
C THR A 30 -3.29 -1.77 -3.19
N THR A 31 -2.57 -1.20 -4.17
CA THR A 31 -1.92 -1.98 -5.24
C THR A 31 -0.91 -2.96 -4.67
N ASP A 32 -0.12 -2.54 -3.67
CA ASP A 32 0.82 -3.41 -2.96
C ASP A 32 0.13 -4.66 -2.41
N ARG A 33 -0.91 -4.47 -1.60
CA ARG A 33 -1.65 -5.57 -0.97
C ARG A 33 -2.31 -6.50 -1.97
N VAL A 34 -3.03 -5.95 -2.95
CA VAL A 34 -3.77 -6.80 -3.90
C VAL A 34 -2.84 -7.49 -4.90
N SER A 35 -1.71 -6.87 -5.25
CA SER A 35 -0.70 -7.49 -6.12
C SER A 35 0.05 -8.60 -5.40
N THR A 36 0.48 -8.39 -4.14
CA THR A 36 1.10 -9.44 -3.33
C THR A 36 0.18 -10.64 -3.22
N ARG A 37 -1.09 -10.41 -2.88
CA ARG A 37 -2.08 -11.49 -2.78
C ARG A 37 -2.32 -12.22 -4.11
N ALA A 38 -2.29 -11.51 -5.24
CA ALA A 38 -2.44 -12.11 -6.56
C ALA A 38 -1.23 -12.99 -6.93
N LEU A 39 -0.02 -12.54 -6.62
CA LEU A 39 1.23 -13.29 -6.81
C LEU A 39 1.23 -14.56 -5.95
N GLU A 40 0.95 -14.43 -4.66
CA GLU A 40 0.89 -15.58 -3.73
C GLU A 40 -0.18 -16.59 -4.14
N LYS A 41 -1.36 -16.11 -4.57
CA LYS A 41 -2.42 -17.00 -5.10
C LYS A 41 -1.98 -17.73 -6.39
N GLY A 42 -1.09 -17.13 -7.16
CA GLY A 42 -0.45 -17.75 -8.33
C GLY A 42 0.75 -18.65 -8.01
N GLY A 43 1.08 -18.86 -6.73
CA GLY A 43 2.22 -19.69 -6.30
C GLY A 43 3.57 -18.97 -6.30
N ILE A 44 3.59 -17.64 -6.28
CA ILE A 44 4.80 -16.83 -6.20
C ILE A 44 4.91 -16.28 -4.78
N ASP A 45 5.82 -16.86 -3.98
CA ASP A 45 6.07 -16.42 -2.60
C ASP A 45 6.84 -15.11 -2.57
N VAL A 46 6.22 -14.07 -2.03
CA VAL A 46 6.77 -12.71 -1.99
C VAL A 46 7.47 -12.45 -0.67
N ARG A 47 8.80 -12.26 -0.71
CA ARG A 47 9.60 -11.92 0.47
C ARG A 47 9.33 -10.49 0.94
N TRP A 48 9.32 -9.56 -0.02
CA TRP A 48 9.00 -8.17 0.22
C TRP A 48 8.57 -7.51 -1.08
N MET A 49 7.71 -6.49 -0.97
CA MET A 49 7.33 -5.63 -2.08
C MET A 49 7.09 -4.21 -1.56
N THR A 50 7.33 -3.23 -2.42
CA THR A 50 7.02 -1.82 -2.15
C THR A 50 6.52 -1.19 -3.44
N CYS A 51 5.42 -0.44 -3.32
CA CYS A 51 4.81 0.29 -4.42
C CYS A 51 4.90 1.79 -4.22
N ASN A 52 5.10 2.49 -5.32
CA ASN A 52 5.00 3.93 -5.43
C ASN A 52 3.92 4.24 -6.46
N ALA A 53 3.09 5.24 -6.20
CA ALA A 53 2.13 5.75 -7.16
C ALA A 53 2.35 7.24 -7.39
N ASP A 54 2.14 7.66 -8.63
CA ASP A 54 2.21 9.03 -9.09
C ASP A 54 0.89 9.38 -9.79
N VAL A 55 0.17 10.38 -9.29
CA VAL A 55 -1.09 10.82 -9.89
C VAL A 55 -0.76 11.93 -10.88
N LYS A 56 -0.93 11.66 -12.18
CA LYS A 56 -0.69 12.66 -13.23
C LYS A 56 -1.99 13.41 -13.52
N GLY A 57 -2.03 14.69 -13.15
CA GLY A 57 -3.16 15.60 -13.39
C GLY A 57 -3.25 16.68 -12.31
N LYS A 58 -3.93 17.80 -12.59
CA LYS A 58 -4.30 18.75 -11.52
C LYS A 58 -5.16 18.00 -10.51
N HIS A 59 -4.89 18.12 -9.22
CA HIS A 59 -5.73 17.56 -8.16
C HIS A 59 -7.18 17.98 -8.38
N THR A 60 -8.00 17.09 -8.93
CA THR A 60 -9.45 17.30 -9.04
C THR A 60 -10.07 16.68 -7.81
N SER A 61 -10.67 17.52 -6.97
CA SER A 61 -11.51 17.05 -5.86
C SER A 61 -12.73 16.35 -6.45
N GLY A 62 -12.90 15.05 -6.22
CA GLY A 62 -14.04 14.26 -6.70
C GLY A 62 -13.64 12.99 -7.48
N PRO A 63 -14.60 12.12 -7.80
CA PRO A 63 -14.42 10.96 -8.68
C PRO A 63 -14.15 11.45 -10.11
N SER A 64 -12.93 11.90 -10.35
CA SER A 64 -12.49 12.37 -11.66
C SER A 64 -12.28 11.16 -12.54
N GLN A 65 -13.16 10.98 -13.54
CA GLN A 65 -13.07 9.89 -14.52
C GLN A 65 -11.77 9.94 -15.35
N ASP A 66 -11.07 11.08 -15.32
CA ASP A 66 -9.80 11.31 -16.02
C ASP A 66 -8.56 11.21 -15.12
N ALA A 67 -8.71 11.01 -13.81
CA ALA A 67 -7.55 10.89 -12.93
C ALA A 67 -6.87 9.53 -13.15
N LYS A 68 -5.58 9.59 -13.54
CA LYS A 68 -4.75 8.41 -13.79
C LYS A 68 -3.58 8.41 -12.81
N ALA A 69 -3.39 7.29 -12.12
CA ALA A 69 -2.25 7.07 -11.26
C ALA A 69 -1.32 6.05 -11.92
N SER A 70 -0.09 6.45 -12.23
CA SER A 70 0.96 5.51 -12.62
C SER A 70 1.50 4.83 -11.37
N VAL A 71 1.58 3.50 -11.39
CA VAL A 71 2.09 2.71 -10.27
C VAL A 71 3.33 1.96 -10.69
N HIS A 72 4.32 1.94 -9.81
CA HIS A 72 5.55 1.17 -9.94
C HIS A 72 5.83 0.47 -8.61
N CYS A 73 5.78 -0.85 -8.63
CA CYS A 73 6.16 -1.71 -7.53
C CYS A 73 7.43 -2.47 -7.85
N ARG A 74 8.24 -2.67 -6.81
CA ARG A 74 9.44 -3.50 -6.83
C ARG A 74 9.41 -4.43 -5.64
N GLY A 75 9.87 -5.65 -5.82
CA GLY A 75 9.97 -6.63 -4.75
C GLY A 75 10.96 -7.73 -5.06
N LYS A 76 11.03 -8.69 -4.15
CA LYS A 76 11.71 -9.97 -4.36
C LYS A 76 10.84 -11.12 -3.89
N THR A 77 11.00 -12.27 -4.53
CA THR A 77 10.49 -13.54 -4.05
C THR A 77 11.39 -14.14 -2.98
N ASP A 78 10.92 -15.19 -2.32
CA ASP A 78 11.72 -15.95 -1.35
C ASP A 78 12.88 -16.71 -1.98
N ASP A 79 12.84 -16.99 -3.28
CA ASP A 79 13.94 -17.55 -4.06
C ASP A 79 14.76 -16.47 -4.79
N ASP A 80 14.74 -15.23 -4.29
CA ASP A 80 15.57 -14.09 -4.73
C ASP A 80 15.32 -13.57 -6.16
N ARG A 81 14.25 -14.01 -6.83
CA ARG A 81 13.83 -13.46 -8.12
C ARG A 81 13.24 -12.07 -7.96
N THR A 82 13.51 -11.20 -8.93
CA THR A 82 13.02 -9.81 -8.91
C THR A 82 11.55 -9.75 -9.31
N ILE A 83 10.74 -9.06 -8.52
CA ILE A 83 9.33 -8.77 -8.82
C ILE A 83 9.21 -7.32 -9.30
N LYS A 84 8.49 -7.10 -10.39
CA LYS A 84 8.07 -5.77 -10.86
C LYS A 84 6.60 -5.78 -11.20
N VAL A 85 5.84 -4.86 -10.62
CA VAL A 85 4.46 -4.60 -11.03
C VAL A 85 4.37 -3.16 -11.49
N SER A 86 3.83 -2.93 -12.68
CA SER A 86 3.72 -1.58 -13.22
C SER A 86 2.46 -1.42 -14.03
N GLY A 87 1.94 -0.20 -14.07
CA GLY A 87 0.83 0.13 -14.95
C GLY A 87 0.09 1.39 -14.52
N THR A 88 -1.14 1.53 -15.01
CA THR A 88 -1.98 2.71 -14.78
C THR A 88 -3.26 2.32 -14.08
N VAL A 89 -3.50 2.92 -12.92
CA VAL A 89 -4.72 2.79 -12.13
C VAL A 89 -5.64 3.98 -12.43
N THR A 90 -6.89 3.68 -12.77
CA THR A 90 -7.94 4.68 -13.02
C THR A 90 -9.00 4.69 -11.93
N TYR A 91 -9.00 3.67 -11.07
CA TYR A 91 -9.93 3.56 -9.96
C TYR A 91 -9.34 2.75 -8.81
N GLU A 92 -9.55 3.23 -7.59
CA GLU A 92 -9.15 2.59 -6.35
C GLU A 92 -10.34 2.53 -5.41
N ARG A 93 -10.46 1.43 -4.67
CA ARG A 93 -11.44 1.29 -3.61
C ARG A 93 -10.76 0.87 -2.31
N LYS A 94 -10.37 1.86 -1.51
CA LYS A 94 -9.80 1.77 -0.15
C LYS A 94 -9.39 0.36 0.29
N ASN A 95 -8.22 -0.10 -0.17
CA ASN A 95 -7.58 -1.39 0.19
C ASN A 95 -8.28 -2.68 -0.30
N VAL A 96 -9.33 -2.58 -1.11
CA VAL A 96 -10.13 -3.73 -1.55
C VAL A 96 -9.89 -4.07 -3.02
N CYS A 97 -9.80 -3.06 -3.89
CA CYS A 97 -9.47 -3.27 -5.29
C CYS A 97 -8.76 -2.07 -5.91
N VAL A 98 -8.07 -2.35 -7.01
CA VAL A 98 -7.70 -1.36 -8.03
C VAL A 98 -8.21 -1.82 -9.38
N ARG A 99 -8.60 -0.86 -10.21
CA ARG A 99 -8.96 -1.07 -11.62
C ARG A 99 -8.08 -0.16 -12.48
N GLY A 100 -7.62 -0.72 -13.58
CA GLY A 100 -6.60 -0.16 -14.46
C GLY A 100 -5.75 -1.27 -15.06
N ASP A 101 -4.92 -0.95 -16.06
CA ASP A 101 -4.03 -1.92 -16.68
C ASP A 101 -2.77 -2.08 -15.83
N LEU A 102 -2.57 -3.27 -15.26
CA LEU A 102 -1.42 -3.62 -14.46
C LEU A 102 -0.78 -4.88 -15.01
N THR A 103 0.55 -4.85 -15.15
CA THR A 103 1.36 -5.99 -15.56
C THR A 103 2.34 -6.34 -14.46
N ALA A 104 2.40 -7.62 -14.09
CA ALA A 104 3.39 -8.15 -13.17
C ALA A 104 4.40 -9.02 -13.91
N LYS A 105 5.66 -8.85 -13.54
CA LYS A 105 6.79 -9.60 -14.04
C LYS A 105 7.61 -10.16 -12.89
N VAL A 106 8.07 -11.41 -13.04
CA VAL A 106 9.06 -12.03 -12.17
C VAL A 106 10.25 -12.41 -13.03
N ASP A 107 11.43 -11.97 -12.62
CA ASP A 107 12.68 -12.16 -13.37
C ASP A 107 12.59 -11.72 -14.85
N GLY A 108 11.78 -10.68 -15.12
CA GLY A 108 11.53 -10.17 -16.46
C GLY A 108 10.41 -10.88 -17.24
N HIS A 109 9.96 -12.06 -16.80
CA HIS A 109 8.87 -12.80 -17.42
C HIS A 109 7.51 -12.32 -16.91
N GLN A 110 6.57 -12.04 -17.81
CA GLN A 110 5.21 -11.67 -17.44
C GLN A 110 4.49 -12.85 -16.78
N VAL A 111 4.08 -12.66 -15.53
CA VAL A 111 3.35 -13.68 -14.76
C VAL A 111 1.84 -13.42 -14.77
N PHE A 112 1.43 -12.15 -14.89
CA PHE A 112 0.05 -11.81 -15.18
C PHE A 112 -0.07 -10.40 -15.79
N GLN A 113 -1.19 -10.19 -16.48
CA GLN A 113 -1.72 -8.88 -16.83
C GLN A 113 -3.18 -8.84 -16.40
N ALA A 114 -3.59 -7.77 -15.72
CA ALA A 114 -4.93 -7.64 -15.17
C ALA A 114 -5.43 -6.20 -15.32
N ASN A 115 -6.70 -6.07 -15.72
CA ASN A 115 -7.41 -4.79 -15.75
C ASN A 115 -8.08 -4.45 -14.40
N VAL A 116 -8.17 -5.44 -13.52
CA VAL A 116 -8.73 -5.33 -12.17
C VAL A 116 -7.96 -6.29 -11.27
N ILE A 117 -7.50 -5.81 -10.12
CA ILE A 117 -6.91 -6.66 -9.08
C ILE A 117 -7.70 -6.47 -7.78
N GLY A 118 -8.11 -7.58 -7.17
CA GLY A 118 -9.01 -7.60 -6.02
C GLY A 118 -10.48 -7.73 -6.42
N ASP A 119 -11.40 -7.42 -5.50
CA ASP A 119 -12.84 -7.50 -5.73
C ASP A 119 -13.50 -6.12 -5.55
N CYS A 120 -13.68 -5.40 -6.67
CA CYS A 120 -14.31 -4.09 -6.67
C CYS A 120 -15.81 -4.14 -6.30
N ASN A 121 -16.45 -5.31 -6.38
CA ASN A 121 -17.87 -5.50 -6.08
C ASN A 121 -18.11 -6.00 -4.65
N ALA A 122 -17.05 -6.30 -3.89
CA ALA A 122 -17.16 -6.76 -2.51
C ALA A 122 -18.00 -5.76 -1.69
N ARG A 123 -19.16 -6.21 -1.19
CA ARG A 123 -19.93 -5.47 -0.19
C ARG A 123 -19.01 -5.19 1.00
N LYS A 124 -19.21 -4.07 1.72
CA LYS A 124 -18.49 -3.84 2.99
C LYS A 124 -18.90 -4.94 3.96
N THR A 125 -18.22 -6.07 3.95
CA THR A 125 -18.34 -7.05 5.03
C THR A 125 -17.82 -6.32 6.27
N LYS A 126 -18.63 -6.24 7.32
CA LYS A 126 -18.16 -5.72 8.60
C LYS A 126 -16.93 -6.56 8.95
N ARG A 127 -15.74 -5.95 8.97
CA ARG A 127 -14.52 -6.62 9.43
C ARG A 127 -14.87 -7.29 10.78
N PRO A 128 -14.54 -8.58 10.99
CA PRO A 128 -14.56 -9.15 12.32
C PRO A 128 -13.75 -8.21 13.23
N ARG A 129 -14.33 -7.79 14.36
CA ARG A 129 -13.58 -7.06 15.37
C ARG A 129 -12.36 -7.91 15.72
N PRO A 130 -11.12 -7.37 15.72
CA PRO A 130 -9.99 -8.12 16.20
C PRO A 130 -10.31 -8.56 17.63
N SER A 131 -10.37 -9.87 17.87
CA SER A 131 -10.38 -10.43 19.22
C SER A 131 -9.10 -9.93 19.89
N GLY A 132 -9.26 -9.32 21.06
CA GLY A 132 -8.28 -8.42 21.69
C GLY A 132 -7.00 -9.07 22.24
N HIS A 133 -6.28 -9.83 21.42
CA HIS A 133 -4.96 -10.37 21.78
C HIS A 133 -4.04 -10.39 20.56
N THR A 134 -3.73 -9.22 20.00
CA THR A 134 -2.53 -9.09 19.18
C THR A 134 -1.37 -8.85 20.13
N THR A 135 -0.64 -9.90 20.51
CA THR A 135 0.66 -9.74 21.19
C THR A 135 1.65 -9.30 20.11
N HIS A 136 2.19 -8.08 20.22
CA HIS A 136 3.19 -7.62 19.28
C HIS A 136 4.55 -8.21 19.68
N PRO A 137 5.45 -8.55 18.73
CA PRO A 137 6.75 -9.14 19.04
C PRO A 137 7.61 -8.30 20.01
N TRP A 138 7.33 -7.01 20.12
CA TRP A 138 8.01 -6.02 20.96
C TRP A 138 7.50 -5.97 22.41
N ASP A 139 6.42 -6.69 22.74
CA ASP A 139 5.87 -6.77 24.11
C ASP A 139 6.63 -7.77 24.99
N ARG A 140 7.54 -8.57 24.41
CA ARG A 140 8.47 -9.40 25.20
C ARG A 140 9.51 -8.51 25.84
N LYS A 141 9.25 -8.07 27.07
CA LYS A 141 10.31 -7.58 27.97
C LYS A 141 11.39 -8.65 28.05
N THR A 142 12.57 -8.35 27.53
CA THR A 142 13.82 -9.02 27.83
C THR A 142 14.10 -8.85 29.32
N THR A 143 13.60 -9.78 30.14
CA THR A 143 14.15 -10.06 31.47
C THR A 143 14.45 -11.54 31.55
N ALA A 144 15.32 -11.99 30.65
CA ALA A 144 16.18 -13.14 30.91
C ALA A 144 17.44 -12.58 31.57
N GLY A 145 17.48 -12.68 32.89
CA GLY A 145 18.61 -12.30 33.73
C GLY A 145 18.50 -13.06 35.06
N SER A 146 18.53 -14.39 34.96
CA SER A 146 18.63 -15.29 36.12
C SER A 146 20.11 -15.50 36.45
N ASN A 147 20.43 -15.34 37.74
CA ASN A 147 21.58 -15.85 38.49
C ASN A 147 23.02 -15.64 37.99
N LYS A 148 23.80 -14.89 38.79
CA LYS A 148 24.91 -15.48 39.55
C LYS A 148 25.18 -14.69 40.84
#